data_AF-A0AAQ0Q8W4-F1
#
_entry.id   AF-A0AAQ0Q8W4-F1
#
_cell.length_a   1.000
_cell.length_b   1.000
_cell.length_c   1.000
_cell.angle_alpha   90.00
_cell.angle_beta   90.00
_cell.angle_gamma   90.00
#
_symmetry.space_group_name_H-M   'P 1'
#
loop_
_entity.id
_entity.type
_entity.pdbx_description
1 polymer ?
#
loop_
_entity_poly.entity_id
_entity_poly.type
_entity_poly.pdbx_seq_one_letter_code
_entity_poly.pdbx_strand_id
1 'polypeptide(L)' 'MAPTAELRTDAEKARDAKHRAICNDFLTLSNSAPGAAAHRLFRVIADKYEMTVPGIRRIVINAGLYNPN' A
#
# COMPACT_ATOMS: atom_id res chain seq x y z
N MET A 1 25.31 -25.13 -0.13
CA MET A 1 24.04 -24.52 0.32
C MET A 1 23.64 -23.53 -0.75
N ALA A 2 22.71 -23.90 -1.64
CA ALA A 2 22.34 -23.07 -2.79
C ALA A 2 21.64 -21.79 -2.31
N PRO A 3 21.92 -20.61 -2.90
CA PRO A 3 21.18 -19.41 -2.57
C PRO A 3 19.73 -19.60 -3.04
N THR A 4 18.78 -19.51 -2.11
CA THR A 4 17.33 -19.39 -2.37
C THR A 4 17.03 -18.03 -3.01
N ALA A 5 17.64 -17.76 -4.16
CA ALA A 5 17.45 -16.54 -4.93
C ALA A 5 16.17 -16.67 -5.76
N GLU A 6 15.08 -16.17 -5.16
CA GLU A 6 13.97 -15.50 -5.83
C GLU A 6 13.17 -16.30 -6.87
N LEU A 7 12.30 -17.20 -6.40
CA LEU A 7 11.20 -17.80 -7.19
C LEU A 7 10.09 -16.79 -7.57
N ARG A 8 10.26 -15.50 -7.27
CA ARG A 8 9.29 -14.47 -7.63
C ARG A 8 9.53 -14.03 -9.07
N THR A 9 8.51 -14.19 -9.89
CA THR A 9 8.45 -13.61 -11.24
C THR A 9 8.63 -12.09 -11.18
N ASP A 10 9.11 -11.48 -12.27
CA ASP A 10 9.24 -10.02 -12.35
C ASP A 10 7.91 -9.29 -12.07
N ALA A 11 6.80 -9.93 -12.45
CA ALA A 11 5.45 -9.45 -12.16
C ALA A 11 5.12 -9.44 -10.65
N GLU A 12 5.60 -10.42 -9.88
CA GLU A 12 5.45 -10.45 -8.42
C GLU A 12 6.31 -9.39 -7.75
N LYS A 13 7.56 -9.24 -8.19
CA LYS A 13 8.47 -8.20 -7.68
C LYS A 13 7.90 -6.80 -7.93
N ALA A 14 7.36 -6.55 -9.13
CA ALA A 14 6.72 -5.27 -9.47
C ALA A 14 5.46 -5.00 -8.63
N ARG A 15 4.63 -6.02 -8.38
CA ARG A 15 3.46 -5.89 -7.50
C ARG A 15 3.85 -5.57 -6.07
N ASP A 16 4.85 -6.25 -5.53
CA ASP A 16 5.35 -5.99 -4.17
C ASP A 16 5.94 -4.59 -4.04
N ALA A 17 6.67 -4.13 -5.05
CA ALA A 17 7.18 -2.76 -5.09
C ALA A 17 6.03 -1.74 -5.10
N LYS A 18 4.99 -1.95 -5.93
CA LYS A 18 3.79 -1.10 -5.94
C LYS A 18 3.08 -1.09 -4.58
N HIS A 19 2.90 -2.26 -3.95
CA HIS A 19 2.28 -2.36 -2.63
C HIS A 19 3.08 -1.62 -1.55
N ARG A 20 4.41 -1.76 -1.55
CA ARG A 20 5.29 -1.01 -0.63
C ARG A 20 5.16 0.49 -0.83
N ALA A 21 5.13 0.96 -2.07
CA ALA A 21 4.98 2.37 -2.40
C ALA A 21 3.63 2.93 -1.90
N ILE A 22 2.53 2.18 -2.11
CA ILE A 22 1.19 2.51 -1.59
C ILE A 22 1.20 2.64 -0.06
N CYS A 23 1.80 1.68 0.63
CA CYS A 23 1.91 1.70 2.09
C CYS A 23 2.73 2.89 2.59
N ASN A 24 3.84 3.21 1.92
CA ASN A 24 4.67 4.37 2.27
C ASN A 24 3.90 5.68 2.09
N ASP A 25 3.20 5.86 0.96
CA ASP A 25 2.37 7.05 0.75
C ASP A 25 1.27 7.20 1.81
N PHE A 26 0.65 6.10 2.22
CA PHE A 26 -0.33 6.11 3.31
C PHE A 26 0.28 6.61 4.62
N LEU A 27 1.46 6.10 4.99
CA LEU A 27 2.19 6.55 6.18
C LEU A 27 2.59 8.02 6.08
N THR A 28 3.15 8.45 4.94
CA THR A 28 3.53 9.85 4.72
C THR A 28 2.34 10.77 4.87
N LEU A 29 1.21 10.48 4.19
CA LEU A 29 0.01 11.29 4.28
C LEU A 29 -0.60 11.29 5.70
N SER A 30 -0.60 10.15 6.38
CA SER A 30 -1.11 10.05 7.75
C SER A 30 -0.26 10.84 8.75
N ASN A 31 1.06 10.87 8.54
CA ASN A 31 1.99 11.66 9.36
C ASN A 31 1.93 13.17 9.04
N SER A 32 1.73 13.54 7.77
CA SER A 32 1.61 14.94 7.36
C SER A 32 0.27 15.58 7.75
N ALA A 33 -0.79 14.78 7.87
CA ALA A 33 -2.12 15.24 8.24
C ALA A 33 -2.69 14.40 9.41
N PRO A 34 -2.15 14.56 10.64
CA PRO A 34 -2.67 13.86 11.80
C PRO A 34 -4.14 14.26 12.01
N GLY A 35 -5.04 13.27 12.06
CA GLY A 35 -6.48 13.48 12.19
C GLY A 35 -7.26 13.55 10.87
N ALA A 36 -6.59 13.46 9.71
CA ALA A 36 -7.29 13.28 8.45
C ALA A 36 -8.03 11.93 8.43
N ALA A 37 -9.28 11.95 7.97
CA ALA A 37 -10.07 10.73 7.85
C ALA A 37 -9.43 9.78 6.83
N ALA A 38 -9.22 8.51 7.23
CA ALA A 38 -8.53 7.51 6.41
C ALA A 38 -9.15 7.34 4.99
N HIS A 39 -10.48 7.48 4.85
CA HIS A 39 -11.14 7.42 3.54
C HIS A 39 -10.66 8.49 2.56
N ARG A 40 -10.27 9.68 3.05
CA ARG A 40 -9.70 10.74 2.21
C ARG A 40 -8.30 10.37 1.76
N LEU A 41 -7.49 9.83 2.67
CA LEU A 41 -6.14 9.36 2.35
C LEU A 41 -6.19 8.25 1.30
N PHE A 42 -7.10 7.28 1.45
CA PHE A 42 -7.28 6.23 0.45
C PHE A 42 -7.72 6.77 -0.91
N ARG A 43 -8.56 7.80 -0.97
CA ARG A 43 -8.98 8.41 -2.23
C ARG A 43 -7.83 9.08 -2.97
N VAL A 44 -6.97 9.81 -2.24
CA VAL A 44 -5.77 10.44 -2.82
C VAL A 44 -4.80 9.40 -3.38
N ILE A 45 -4.56 8.32 -2.63
CA ILE A 45 -3.67 7.25 -3.05
C ILE A 45 -4.28 6.45 -4.22
N ALA A 46 -5.59 6.19 -4.18
CA ALA A 46 -6.31 5.51 -5.26
C ALA A 46 -6.17 6.23 -6.60
N ASP A 47 -6.31 7.56 -6.60
CA ASP A 47 -6.10 8.41 -7.77
C ASP A 47 -4.65 8.31 -8.30
N LYS A 48 -3.66 8.43 -7.39
CA LYS A 48 -2.23 8.36 -7.74
C LYS A 48 -1.81 7.04 -8.40
N TYR A 49 -2.37 5.91 -7.97
CA TYR A 49 -1.98 4.58 -8.46
C TYR A 49 -2.95 3.99 -9.48
N GLU A 50 -3.96 4.77 -9.90
CA GLU A 50 -5.05 4.36 -10.79
C GLU A 50 -5.73 3.07 -10.29
N MET A 51 -6.00 3.01 -8.99
CA MET A 51 -6.62 1.86 -8.32
C MET A 51 -7.93 2.26 -7.65
N THR A 52 -8.74 1.26 -7.30
CA THR A 52 -9.96 1.50 -6.53
C THR A 52 -9.64 1.71 -5.05
N VAL A 53 -10.43 2.55 -4.37
CA VAL A 53 -10.32 2.74 -2.91
C VAL A 53 -10.39 1.41 -2.12
N PRO A 54 -11.30 0.46 -2.45
CA PRO A 54 -11.28 -0.87 -1.82
C PRO A 54 -9.96 -1.64 -2.03
N GLY A 55 -9.34 -1.51 -3.21
CA GLY A 55 -8.06 -2.14 -3.53
C GLY A 55 -6.92 -1.58 -2.67
N ILE A 56 -6.81 -0.25 -2.58
CA ILE A 56 -5.83 0.42 -1.71
C ILE A 56 -6.07 0.03 -0.25
N ARG A 57 -7.31 0.11 0.23
CA ARG A 57 -7.68 -0.25 1.60
C ARG A 57 -7.24 -1.67 1.94
N ARG A 58 -7.45 -2.64 1.05
CA ARG A 58 -7.02 -4.03 1.26
C ARG A 58 -5.51 -4.16 1.40
N ILE A 59 -4.74 -3.45 0.57
CA ILE A 59 -3.27 -3.46 0.63
C ILE A 59 -2.78 -2.91 1.98
N VAL A 60 -3.34 -1.77 2.41
CA VAL A 60 -2.96 -1.10 3.66
C VAL A 60 -3.35 -1.95 4.88
N ILE A 61 -4.53 -2.57 4.87
CA ILE A 61 -4.97 -3.52 5.93
C ILE A 61 -4.05 -4.73 5.99
N ASN A 62 -3.75 -5.35 4.83
CA ASN A 62 -2.86 -6.52 4.78
C ASN A 62 -1.44 -6.20 5.28
N ALA A 63 -1.01 -4.95 5.16
CA ALA A 63 0.26 -4.47 5.71
C ALA A 63 0.20 -4.12 7.21
N GLY A 64 -0.98 -4.23 7.85
CA GLY A 64 -1.18 -3.92 9.27
C GLY A 64 -1.19 -2.41 9.58
N LEU A 65 -1.28 -1.56 8.56
CA LEU A 65 -1.18 -0.10 8.71
C LEU A 65 -2.52 0.58 9.01
N TYR A 66 -3.63 -0.14 8.80
CA TYR A 66 -4.98 0.37 9.06
C TYR A 66 -5.86 -0.77 9.56
N ASN A 67 -6.58 -0.54 10.65
CA ASN A 67 -7.59 -1.46 11.15
C ASN A 67 -8.98 -0.83 10.99
N PRO A 68 -9.90 -1.44 10.23
CA PRO A 68 -11.28 -0.99 10.16
C PRO A 68 -12.04 -1.44 11.41
N ASN A 69 -11.74 -0.82 12.55
CA ASN A 69 -12.64 -0.86 13.70
C ASN A 69 -13.90 -0.04 13.42
#